data_AF-A0A933FJM4-F1
#
_entry.id   AF-A0A933FJM4-F1
#
_cell.length_a   1.000
_cell.length_b   1.000
_cell.length_c   1.000
_cell.angle_alpha   90.00
_cell.angle_beta   90.00
_cell.angle_gamma   90.00
#
_symmetry.space_group_name_H-M   'P 1'
#
loop_
_entity.id
_entity.type
_entity.pdbx_description
1 polymer ?
#
loop_
_entity_poly.entity_id
_entity_poly.type
_entity_poly.pdbx_seq_one_letter_code
_entity_poly.pdbx_strand_id
1 'polypeptide(L)' 'MDGVKQLHLGEHYDECDVCSAPIKDLSQAFTTEYGGKVLTFCSEKCFKRYLEDPALYAEFEGDEGLE' A
#
# COMPACT_ATOMS: atom_id res chain seq x y z
N MET A 1 -26.09 12.96 9.17
CA MET A 1 -24.66 13.07 8.84
C MET A 1 -24.28 11.80 8.13
N ASP A 2 -23.99 11.96 6.86
CA ASP A 2 -23.99 10.94 5.83
C ASP A 2 -22.86 9.94 6.07
N GLY A 3 -23.26 8.68 6.30
CA GLY A 3 -22.35 7.54 6.37
C GLY A 3 -21.69 7.33 5.02
N VAL A 4 -20.48 7.87 4.88
CA VAL A 4 -19.56 7.45 3.83
C VAL A 4 -19.15 6.01 4.13
N LYS A 5 -19.82 5.11 3.42
CA LYS A 5 -19.56 3.68 3.38
C LYS A 5 -18.08 3.47 3.12
N GLN A 6 -17.37 3.02 4.16
CA GLN A 6 -15.97 2.62 4.12
C GLN A 6 -15.83 1.51 3.09
N LEU A 7 -15.49 1.89 1.86
CA LEU A 7 -14.84 1.02 0.90
C LEU A 7 -13.49 0.71 1.55
N HIS A 8 -13.35 -0.48 2.12
CA HIS A 8 -12.11 -0.98 2.71
C HIS A 8 -11.12 -1.31 1.59
N LEU A 9 -10.78 -0.29 0.79
CA LEU A 9 -9.78 -0.35 -0.26
C LEU A 9 -8.63 0.53 0.21
N GLY A 10 -7.81 -0.02 1.12
CA GLY A 10 -6.65 0.64 1.73
C GLY A 10 -7.03 1.92 2.49
N GLU A 11 -7.30 1.81 3.79
CA GLU A 11 -7.64 2.97 4.64
C GLU A 11 -6.51 4.01 4.73
N HIS A 12 -5.30 3.67 4.27
CA HIS A 12 -4.10 4.53 4.25
C HIS A 12 -3.39 4.46 2.89
N TYR A 13 -3.80 5.33 1.96
CA TYR A 13 -3.13 5.49 0.67
C TYR A 13 -1.98 6.53 0.73
N ASP A 14 -1.81 7.20 1.86
CA ASP A 14 -0.79 8.22 2.12
C ASP A 14 0.53 7.69 2.65
N GLU A 15 0.75 6.37 2.64
CA GLU A 15 2.00 5.75 3.07
C GLU A 15 2.56 4.82 2.00
N CYS A 16 3.88 4.76 1.91
CA CYS A 16 4.57 3.87 0.97
C CYS A 16 4.65 2.45 1.53
N ASP A 17 4.10 1.45 0.84
CA ASP A 17 4.14 0.04 1.28
C ASP A 17 5.57 -0.54 1.40
N VAL A 18 6.56 0.09 0.76
CA VAL A 18 7.95 -0.40 0.75
C VAL A 18 8.79 0.20 1.87
N CYS A 19 8.58 1.47 2.20
CA CYS A 19 9.43 2.19 3.15
C CYS A 19 8.67 2.88 4.28
N SER A 20 7.34 2.68 4.34
CA SER A 20 6.42 3.30 5.30
C SER A 20 6.60 4.82 5.40
N ALA A 21 7.05 5.45 4.31
CA ALA A 21 7.25 6.88 4.26
C ALA A 21 5.94 7.57 3.88
N PRO A 22 5.59 8.69 4.52
CA PRO A 22 4.39 9.45 4.20
C PRO A 22 4.52 10.08 2.80
N ILE A 23 3.49 9.90 1.99
CA ILE A 23 3.35 10.39 0.63
C ILE A 23 2.63 11.73 0.68
N LYS A 24 3.40 12.79 0.42
CA LYS A 24 2.85 14.16 0.44
C LYS A 24 1.95 14.46 -0.75
N ASP A 25 2.20 13.82 -1.89
CA ASP A 25 1.47 14.06 -3.14
C ASP A 25 1.09 12.74 -3.81
N LEU A 26 -0.14 12.32 -3.55
CA LEU A 26 -0.70 11.07 -4.04
C LEU A 26 -0.86 11.04 -5.56
N SER A 27 -1.03 12.23 -6.17
CA SER A 27 -1.17 12.35 -7.62
C SER A 27 0.14 12.02 -8.36
N GLN A 28 1.26 12.12 -7.66
CA GLN A 28 2.59 11.75 -8.17
C GLN A 28 3.06 10.38 -7.66
N ALA A 29 2.26 9.72 -6.82
CA ALA A 29 2.58 8.40 -6.32
C ALA A 29 2.40 7.34 -7.41
N PHE A 30 3.17 6.27 -7.31
CA PHE A 30 2.98 5.09 -8.15
C PHE A 30 2.04 4.15 -7.43
N THR A 31 1.08 3.59 -8.14
CA THR A 31 0.16 2.58 -7.60
C THR A 31 0.19 1.34 -8.46
N THR A 32 0.06 0.17 -7.83
CA THR A 32 -0.07 -1.10 -8.55
C THR A 32 -1.02 -2.02 -7.81
N GLU A 33 -1.74 -2.85 -8.55
CA GLU A 33 -2.59 -3.89 -7.98
C GLU A 33 -1.79 -5.19 -7.85
N TYR A 34 -1.78 -5.78 -6.64
CA TYR A 34 -1.20 -7.09 -6.39
C TYR A 34 -2.05 -7.87 -5.38
N GLY A 35 -2.40 -9.11 -5.70
CA GLY A 35 -3.20 -9.95 -4.80
C GLY A 35 -4.56 -9.36 -4.40
N GLY A 36 -5.14 -8.47 -5.22
CA GLY A 36 -6.38 -7.76 -4.90
C GLY A 36 -6.20 -6.54 -4.00
N LYS A 37 -4.96 -6.09 -3.78
CA LYS A 37 -4.61 -4.88 -3.02
C LYS A 37 -3.99 -3.84 -3.92
N VAL A 38 -4.33 -2.59 -3.68
CA VAL A 38 -3.66 -1.45 -4.31
C VAL A 38 -2.51 -1.04 -3.40
N LEU A 39 -1.28 -1.28 -3.86
CA LEU A 39 -0.07 -0.84 -3.18
C LEU A 39 0.32 0.55 -3.70
N THR A 40 0.81 1.41 -2.80
CA THR A 40 1.20 2.78 -3.13
C THR A 40 2.70 2.99 -2.84
N PHE A 41 3.38 3.69 -3.75
CA PHE A 41 4.82 3.94 -3.64
C PHE A 41 5.13 5.42 -3.77
N CYS A 42 5.95 5.92 -2.84
CA CYS A 42 6.36 7.33 -2.81
C CYS A 42 7.31 7.73 -3.96
N SER A 43 7.92 6.77 -4.66
CA SER A 43 8.94 7.02 -5.68
C SER A 43 9.20 5.77 -6.52
N GLU A 44 9.77 5.98 -7.73
CA GLU A 44 10.19 4.89 -8.63
C GLU A 44 11.18 3.93 -7.96
N LYS A 45 12.04 4.42 -7.06
CA LYS A 45 12.98 3.57 -6.30
C LYS A 45 12.25 2.52 -5.46
N CYS A 46 11.17 2.90 -4.79
CA CYS A 46 10.36 1.99 -3.98
C CYS A 46 9.63 1.00 -4.89
N PHE A 47 9.06 1.49 -6.00
CA PHE A 47 8.44 0.63 -6.99
C PHE A 47 9.42 -0.42 -7.57
N LYS A 48 10.66 -0.01 -7.88
CA LYS A 48 11.71 -0.95 -8.33
C LYS A 48 12.04 -1.99 -7.27
N ARG A 49 12.16 -1.59 -6.01
CA ARG A 49 12.41 -2.53 -4.90
C ARG A 49 11.29 -3.55 -4.77
N TYR A 50 10.05 -3.10 -4.92
CA TYR A 50 8.89 -3.98 -4.97
C TYR A 50 8.97 -4.95 -6.14
N LEU A 51 9.39 -4.50 -7.33
CA LEU A 51 9.58 -5.39 -8.49
C LEU A 51 10.73 -6.40 -8.31
N GLU A 52 11.72 -6.10 -7.48
CA GLU A 52 12.79 -7.06 -7.14
C GLU A 52 12.23 -8.24 -6.35
N ASP A 53 11.34 -7.98 -5.39
CA ASP A 53 10.71 -9.02 -4.57
C ASP A 53 9.30 -8.62 -4.08
N PRO A 54 8.26 -8.85 -4.90
CA PRO A 54 6.91 -8.39 -4.59
C PRO A 54 6.23 -9.23 -3.49
N ALA A 55 6.68 -10.46 -3.26
CA ALA A 55 6.11 -11.35 -2.26
C ALA A 55 6.31 -10.81 -0.83
N LEU A 56 7.48 -10.22 -0.56
CA LEU A 56 7.80 -9.59 0.74
C LEU A 56 6.83 -8.48 1.15
N TYR A 57 6.22 -7.81 0.18
CA TYR A 57 5.31 -6.67 0.41
C TYR A 57 3.84 -7.06 0.26
N ALA A 58 3.56 -8.24 -0.30
CA ALA A 58 2.21 -8.73 -0.52
C ALA A 58 1.65 -9.53 0.66
N GLU A 59 2.51 -10.14 1.47
CA GLU A 59 2.14 -10.94 2.64
C GLU A 59 1.89 -10.10 3.90
N PHE A 60 1.96 -8.76 3.82
CA PHE A 60 1.62 -7.87 4.93
C PHE A 60 0.09 -7.71 5.10
N GLU A 61 -0.67 -8.80 4.99
CA GLU A 61 -1.99 -8.90 5.62
C GLU A 61 -1.78 -9.52 6.97
N GLY A 62 -1.98 -8.71 8.02
CA GLY A 62 -1.74 -9.10 9.40
C GLY A 62 -2.28 -10.49 9.75
N ASP A 63 -1.35 -11.37 10.12
CA ASP A 63 -1.58 -12.41 11.10
C ASP A 63 -0.71 -12.11 12.32
N GLU A 64 -1.05 -11.04 13.04
CA GLU A 64 -0.90 -11.02 14.49
C GLU A 64 -2.24 -11.52 15.05
N GLY A 65 -2.39 -12.84 15.14
CA GLY A 65 -3.68 -13.47 15.43
C GLY A 65 -3.68 -14.96 15.83
N LEU A 66 -2.91 -15.32 16.88
CA LEU A 66 -3.13 -16.44 17.82
C LEU A 66 -2.70 -17.86 17.40
N GLU A 67 -1.68 -18.42 18.08
CA GLU A 67 -1.84 -19.16 19.35
C GLU A 67 -0.54 -19.18 20.17
#